data_AF-A0AB73KKN3-F1
#
_entry.id   AF-A0AB73KKN3-F1
#
_cell.length_a   1.000
_cell.length_b   1.000
_cell.length_c   1.000
_cell.angle_alpha   90.00
_cell.angle_beta   90.00
_cell.angle_gamma   90.00
#
_symmetry.space_group_name_H-M   'P 1'
#
loop_
_entity.id
_entity.type
_entity.pdbx_description
1 polymer ?
#
loop_
_entity_poly.entity_id
_entity_poly.type
_entity_poly.pdbx_seq_one_letter_code
_entity_poly.pdbx_strand_id
1 'polypeptide(L)'
;MIDEETGYAAVRGRDARFDGVFFFAVATTGIYCRPSCPAVTPKQRNVRYYPTAAAAQSGGFRACRRCRPDAVPGSPEWNVRADVVGRAMRLIGDGVVDREGVAGLADRLGYSSRQVHRQLTAEVGAGPVALARAQRALAARVLLQTTTLSVTDTAFAAGFASVRQFNDTIREIYARTPSELRAAARAGTATAATGRAAEPGSASGVPLRLAYRGPYDAQGVFDFLHTELVPGIEEITGPPGRRTYRRTLRLPHGPGVAEVDERRRAGWLDCRLRLADLRDLTTAVQRVRRLFDLDADPYAVADSLSGDPLLGPLIAARPGLRSPGAADPDELAVRAVLADPAAAGALVTACGDPLPAPDGGLTHLFPEPARIDDPALRPLTGALAAGTLRLDPGTDRDGAGRALLALPGVDARTAGYIRLRALGDPDVALPNEPPLRDAWRPWRSYALHHLWAAGHRARPRLEMATA
;
A
#
# COMPACT_ATOMS: atom_id res chain seq x y z
N MET A 1 1.60 -23.76 -0.83
CA MET A 1 1.09 -23.93 0.55
C MET A 1 2.27 -24.32 1.42
N ILE A 2 2.43 -23.72 2.61
CA ILE A 2 3.54 -24.05 3.52
C ILE A 2 3.42 -25.50 4.01
N ASP A 3 4.53 -26.20 4.13
CA ASP A 3 4.52 -27.55 4.71
C ASP A 3 4.19 -27.49 6.20
N GLU A 4 3.61 -28.57 6.73
CA GLU A 4 3.07 -28.58 8.09
C GLU A 4 4.16 -28.45 9.17
N GLU A 5 5.37 -28.94 8.89
CA GLU A 5 6.50 -28.94 9.81
C GLU A 5 7.09 -27.53 9.95
N THR A 6 7.43 -26.89 8.83
CA THR A 6 7.88 -25.49 8.77
C THR A 6 6.81 -24.55 9.32
N GLY A 7 5.54 -24.78 8.94
CA GLY A 7 4.41 -24.00 9.46
C GLY A 7 4.32 -24.09 10.98
N TYR A 8 4.47 -25.29 11.55
CA TYR A 8 4.37 -25.47 13.00
C TYR A 8 5.61 -24.93 13.72
N ALA A 9 6.80 -25.07 13.14
CA ALA A 9 8.04 -24.50 13.65
C ALA A 9 7.95 -22.96 13.74
N ALA A 10 7.45 -22.30 12.68
CA ALA A 10 7.23 -20.86 12.66
C ALA A 10 6.24 -20.40 13.75
N VAL A 11 5.13 -21.13 13.93
CA VAL A 11 4.13 -20.85 14.99
C VAL A 11 4.71 -21.08 16.38
N ARG A 12 5.48 -22.15 16.58
CA ARG A 12 6.13 -22.47 17.86
C ARG A 12 7.20 -21.44 18.22
N GLY A 13 7.98 -20.99 17.24
CA GLY A 13 9.00 -19.95 17.37
C GLY A 13 8.44 -18.53 17.46
N ARG A 14 7.13 -18.34 17.21
CA ARG A 14 6.46 -17.03 17.11
C ARG A 14 7.14 -16.10 16.11
N ASP A 15 7.56 -16.66 14.98
CA ASP A 15 8.37 -15.95 14.01
C ASP A 15 7.54 -14.93 13.22
N ALA A 16 7.79 -13.65 13.47
CA ALA A 16 7.10 -12.54 12.80
C ALA A 16 7.44 -12.43 11.30
N ARG A 17 8.50 -13.08 10.81
CA ARG A 17 8.82 -13.11 9.38
C ARG A 17 7.72 -13.79 8.57
N PHE A 18 7.02 -14.75 9.16
CA PHE A 18 5.91 -15.48 8.51
C PHE A 18 4.54 -14.81 8.66
N ASP A 19 4.43 -13.72 9.43
CA ASP A 19 3.14 -13.04 9.64
C ASP A 19 2.54 -12.60 8.31
N GLY A 20 1.36 -13.09 7.91
CA GLY A 20 0.72 -12.72 6.64
C GLY A 20 1.18 -13.53 5.42
N VAL A 21 2.30 -14.26 5.51
CA VAL A 21 2.68 -15.30 4.53
C VAL A 21 1.69 -16.45 4.60
N PHE A 22 1.31 -16.82 5.82
CA PHE A 22 0.20 -17.73 6.10
C PHE A 22 -0.49 -17.35 7.41
N PHE A 23 -1.65 -17.96 7.61
CA PHE A 23 -2.44 -17.92 8.82
C PHE A 23 -2.65 -19.34 9.31
N PHE A 24 -2.70 -19.53 10.63
CA PHE A 24 -3.03 -20.83 11.20
C PHE A 24 -4.33 -20.74 11.97
N ALA A 25 -5.15 -21.77 11.90
CA ALA A 25 -6.42 -21.88 12.58
C ALA A 25 -6.43 -23.07 13.53
N VAL A 26 -7.04 -22.88 14.70
CA VAL A 26 -7.07 -23.89 15.76
C VAL A 26 -8.45 -24.50 15.82
N ALA A 27 -8.57 -25.75 15.35
CA ALA A 27 -9.83 -26.49 15.21
C ALA A 27 -10.65 -26.52 16.50
N THR A 28 -10.01 -26.68 17.66
CA THR A 28 -10.69 -26.77 18.95
C THR A 28 -11.27 -25.44 19.46
N THR A 29 -10.80 -24.30 18.94
CA THR A 29 -11.26 -22.98 19.40
C THR A 29 -12.03 -22.19 18.33
N GLY A 30 -11.95 -22.61 17.06
CA GLY A 30 -12.53 -21.87 15.94
C GLY A 30 -11.85 -20.52 15.68
N ILE A 31 -10.58 -20.35 16.10
CA ILE A 31 -9.84 -19.09 15.97
C ILE A 31 -8.69 -19.25 14.98
N TYR A 32 -8.52 -18.28 14.08
CA TYR A 32 -7.30 -18.14 13.29
C TYR A 32 -6.39 -17.01 13.80
N CYS A 33 -5.09 -17.20 13.60
CA CYS A 33 -4.00 -16.41 14.14
C CYS A 33 -2.91 -16.20 13.08
N ARG A 34 -2.06 -15.19 13.32
CA ARG A 34 -0.77 -15.02 12.64
C ARG A 34 0.33 -15.81 13.38
N PRO A 35 1.38 -16.29 12.69
CA PRO A 35 2.51 -17.01 13.29
C PRO A 35 3.10 -16.40 14.57
N SER A 36 3.27 -15.08 14.66
CA SER A 36 3.82 -14.40 15.84
C SER A 36 2.86 -14.27 17.03
N CYS A 37 1.71 -14.96 17.00
CA CYS A 37 0.68 -14.80 18.03
C CYS A 37 1.24 -15.09 19.44
N PRO A 38 1.09 -14.17 20.41
CA PRO A 38 1.58 -14.38 21.79
C PRO A 38 0.68 -15.30 22.61
N ALA A 39 -0.35 -15.91 22.01
CA ALA A 39 -1.18 -16.90 22.66
C ALA A 39 -0.39 -18.18 22.98
N VAL A 40 -1.00 -19.06 23.77
CA VAL A 40 -0.44 -20.39 24.01
C VAL A 40 -0.41 -21.15 22.68
N THR A 41 0.76 -21.73 22.36
CA THR A 41 0.95 -22.49 21.13
C THR A 41 0.03 -23.72 21.14
N PRO A 42 -0.87 -23.87 20.15
CA PRO A 42 -1.76 -25.02 20.08
C PRO A 42 -1.00 -26.31 19.76
N LYS A 43 -1.58 -27.47 20.08
CA LYS A 43 -1.02 -28.76 19.64
C LYS A 43 -1.09 -28.87 18.12
N GLN A 44 -0.01 -29.35 17.48
CA GLN A 44 0.11 -29.49 16.02
C GLN A 44 -1.11 -30.13 15.35
N ARG A 45 -1.62 -31.24 15.91
CA ARG A 45 -2.82 -31.95 15.40
C ARG A 45 -4.10 -31.12 15.32
N ASN A 46 -4.17 -29.98 16.03
CA ASN A 46 -5.33 -29.09 16.05
C ASN A 46 -5.14 -27.88 15.11
N VAL A 47 -4.02 -27.80 14.39
CA VAL A 47 -3.66 -26.64 13.56
C VAL A 47 -3.97 -26.93 12.10
N ARG A 48 -4.58 -25.96 11.42
CA ARG A 48 -4.76 -25.92 9.97
C ARG A 48 -4.15 -24.65 9.41
N TYR A 49 -3.60 -24.69 8.20
CA TYR A 49 -2.96 -23.54 7.58
C TYR A 49 -3.81 -22.96 6.44
N TYR A 50 -3.77 -21.64 6.31
CA TYR A 50 -4.51 -20.89 5.30
C TYR A 50 -3.60 -19.81 4.69
N PRO A 51 -3.64 -19.60 3.36
CA PRO A 51 -2.81 -18.59 2.70
C PRO A 51 -3.29 -17.16 2.98
N THR A 52 -4.58 -16.96 3.26
CA THR A 52 -5.16 -15.64 3.51
C THR A 52 -6.12 -15.65 4.70
N ALA A 53 -6.31 -14.47 5.31
CA ALA A 53 -7.35 -14.28 6.32
C ALA A 53 -8.75 -14.59 5.76
N ALA A 54 -9.00 -14.24 4.49
CA ALA A 54 -10.27 -14.54 3.82
C ALA A 54 -10.51 -16.05 3.67
N ALA A 55 -9.47 -16.83 3.37
CA ALA A 55 -9.56 -18.29 3.31
C ALA A 55 -9.88 -18.90 4.70
N ALA A 56 -9.23 -18.41 5.75
CA ALA A 56 -9.51 -18.85 7.12
C ALA A 56 -10.94 -18.50 7.57
N GLN A 57 -11.41 -17.29 7.25
CA GLN A 57 -12.78 -16.84 7.52
C GLN A 57 -13.81 -17.68 6.76
N SER A 58 -13.56 -17.97 5.48
CA SER A 58 -14.40 -18.85 4.67
C SER A 58 -14.44 -20.29 5.20
N GLY A 59 -13.38 -20.72 5.91
CA GLY A 59 -13.32 -21.96 6.66
C GLY A 59 -14.07 -21.94 8.00
N GLY A 60 -14.78 -20.85 8.34
CA GLY A 60 -15.56 -20.72 9.57
C GLY A 60 -14.76 -20.29 10.81
N PHE A 61 -13.51 -19.86 10.64
CA PHE A 61 -12.67 -19.42 11.75
C PHE A 61 -12.77 -17.91 11.98
N ARG A 62 -12.95 -17.50 13.24
CA ARG A 62 -12.95 -16.08 13.62
C ARG A 62 -11.55 -15.55 13.85
N ALA A 63 -11.35 -14.24 13.68
CA ALA A 63 -10.07 -13.60 13.92
C ALA A 63 -9.68 -13.62 15.41
N CYS A 64 -8.41 -13.91 15.69
CA CYS A 64 -7.87 -13.81 17.04
C CYS A 64 -7.90 -12.37 17.56
N ARG A 65 -8.50 -12.18 18.73
CA ARG A 65 -8.64 -10.85 19.37
C ARG A 65 -7.30 -10.32 19.90
N ARG A 66 -6.33 -11.21 20.16
CA ARG A 66 -5.03 -10.88 20.75
C ARG A 66 -4.01 -10.45 19.70
N CYS A 67 -3.80 -11.25 18.65
CA CYS A 67 -2.82 -10.94 17.61
C CYS A 67 -3.39 -10.17 16.41
N ARG A 68 -4.72 -10.04 16.31
CA ARG A 68 -5.43 -9.29 15.25
C ARG A 68 -4.85 -9.60 13.85
N PRO A 69 -4.94 -10.87 13.42
CA PRO A 69 -4.28 -11.34 12.20
C PRO A 69 -4.74 -10.61 10.94
N ASP A 70 -5.97 -10.10 10.94
CA ASP A 70 -6.56 -9.32 9.86
C ASP A 70 -5.97 -7.91 9.69
N ALA A 71 -5.18 -7.42 10.66
CA ALA A 71 -4.47 -6.14 10.57
C ALA A 71 -3.00 -6.28 10.10
N VAL A 72 -2.54 -7.51 9.87
CA VAL A 72 -1.20 -7.78 9.35
C VAL A 72 -1.18 -7.47 7.85
N PRO A 73 -0.08 -6.90 7.31
CA PRO A 73 0.13 -6.87 5.87
C PRO A 73 -0.12 -8.25 5.24
N GLY A 74 -0.67 -8.30 4.02
CA GLY A 74 -0.83 -9.55 3.29
C GLY A 74 0.52 -10.23 2.99
N SER A 75 0.49 -11.37 2.30
CA SER A 75 1.74 -12.03 1.90
C SER A 75 2.58 -11.07 1.03
N PRO A 76 3.87 -10.90 1.33
CA PRO A 76 4.75 -10.02 0.54
C PRO A 76 4.93 -10.52 -0.89
N GLU A 77 4.72 -11.82 -1.13
CA GLU A 77 4.74 -12.40 -2.48
C GLU A 77 3.77 -11.70 -3.43
N TRP A 78 2.64 -11.19 -2.92
CA TRP A 78 1.63 -10.50 -3.74
C TRP A 78 2.11 -9.16 -4.26
N ASN A 79 3.15 -8.57 -3.67
CA ASN A 79 3.73 -7.31 -4.13
C ASN A 79 4.76 -7.55 -5.23
N VAL A 80 5.46 -8.69 -5.19
CA VAL A 80 6.48 -9.06 -6.16
C VAL A 80 5.85 -9.73 -7.39
N ARG A 81 4.88 -10.65 -7.19
CA ARG A 81 4.26 -11.43 -8.27
C ARG A 81 3.63 -10.51 -9.33
N ALA A 82 4.06 -10.70 -10.57
CA ALA A 82 3.50 -10.03 -11.74
C ALA A 82 2.36 -10.83 -12.40
N ASP A 83 2.04 -12.01 -11.87
CA ASP A 83 0.97 -12.86 -12.40
C ASP A 83 -0.45 -12.34 -12.09
N VAL A 84 -1.44 -13.04 -12.63
CA VAL A 84 -2.85 -12.67 -12.52
C VAL A 84 -3.31 -12.61 -11.06
N VAL A 85 -2.81 -13.49 -10.20
CA VAL A 85 -3.20 -13.55 -8.78
C VAL A 85 -2.64 -12.37 -8.01
N GLY A 86 -1.34 -12.07 -8.15
CA GLY A 86 -0.74 -10.89 -7.53
C GLY A 86 -1.41 -9.60 -7.99
N ARG A 87 -1.65 -9.46 -9.31
CA ARG A 87 -2.38 -8.33 -9.88
C ARG A 87 -3.80 -8.22 -9.33
N ALA A 88 -4.54 -9.33 -9.26
CA ALA A 88 -5.89 -9.36 -8.71
C ALA A 88 -5.94 -8.93 -7.24
N MET A 89 -4.99 -9.41 -6.42
CA MET A 89 -4.90 -9.04 -4.99
C MET A 89 -4.66 -7.54 -4.82
N ARG A 90 -3.81 -6.92 -5.65
CA ARG A 90 -3.57 -5.46 -5.62
C ARG A 90 -4.81 -4.67 -6.06
N LEU A 91 -5.55 -5.13 -7.07
CA LEU A 91 -6.81 -4.50 -7.52
C LEU A 91 -7.94 -4.63 -6.49
N ILE A 92 -8.10 -5.81 -5.89
CA ILE A 92 -9.06 -6.03 -4.80
C ILE A 92 -8.70 -5.09 -3.64
N GLY A 93 -7.41 -5.07 -3.26
CA GLY A 93 -6.88 -4.14 -2.27
C GLY A 93 -7.25 -2.68 -2.58
N ASP A 94 -7.08 -2.25 -3.82
CA ASP A 94 -7.42 -0.89 -4.26
C ASP A 94 -8.93 -0.59 -4.25
N GLY A 95 -9.79 -1.61 -4.09
CA GLY A 95 -11.25 -1.49 -3.99
C GLY A 95 -11.99 -1.73 -5.30
N VAL A 96 -11.35 -2.31 -6.33
CA VAL A 96 -11.99 -2.53 -7.65
C VAL A 96 -13.23 -3.41 -7.54
N VAL A 97 -13.21 -4.46 -6.71
CA VAL A 97 -14.39 -5.34 -6.56
C VAL A 97 -15.58 -4.60 -5.94
N ASP A 98 -15.33 -3.68 -5.02
CA ASP A 98 -16.41 -2.91 -4.39
C ASP A 98 -16.98 -1.84 -5.34
N ARG A 99 -16.17 -1.30 -6.27
CA ARG A 99 -16.58 -0.27 -7.24
C ARG A 99 -17.19 -0.84 -8.53
N GLU A 100 -16.55 -1.86 -9.10
CA GLU A 100 -16.81 -2.37 -10.46
C GLU A 100 -17.27 -3.85 -10.44
N GLY A 101 -17.35 -4.45 -9.26
CA GLY A 101 -17.69 -5.86 -9.10
C GLY A 101 -16.60 -6.81 -9.61
N VAL A 102 -16.94 -8.10 -9.63
CA VAL A 102 -16.03 -9.14 -10.14
C VAL A 102 -15.85 -9.05 -11.66
N ALA A 103 -16.82 -8.46 -12.36
CA ALA A 103 -16.74 -8.22 -13.81
C ALA A 103 -15.62 -7.22 -14.13
N GLY A 104 -15.61 -6.03 -13.51
CA GLY A 104 -14.55 -5.05 -13.74
C GLY A 104 -13.16 -5.53 -13.33
N LEU A 105 -13.06 -6.33 -12.26
CA LEU A 105 -11.80 -7.00 -11.92
C LEU A 105 -11.32 -7.92 -13.06
N ALA A 106 -12.21 -8.69 -13.66
CA ALA A 106 -11.91 -9.59 -14.76
C ALA A 106 -11.48 -8.81 -16.02
N ASP A 107 -12.20 -7.74 -16.35
CA ASP A 107 -11.92 -6.90 -17.52
C ASP A 107 -10.54 -6.23 -17.41
N ARG A 108 -10.17 -5.71 -16.23
CA ARG A 108 -8.84 -5.14 -15.97
C ARG A 108 -7.71 -6.17 -16.06
N LEU A 109 -8.00 -7.44 -15.75
CA LEU A 109 -7.02 -8.52 -15.82
C LEU A 109 -6.95 -9.16 -17.22
N GLY A 110 -7.95 -8.92 -18.09
CA GLY A 110 -8.06 -9.55 -19.40
C GLY A 110 -8.53 -11.00 -19.37
N TYR A 111 -9.32 -11.38 -18.36
CA TYR A 111 -9.81 -12.76 -18.17
C TYR A 111 -11.30 -12.80 -17.84
N SER A 112 -11.94 -13.95 -18.02
CA SER A 112 -13.33 -14.15 -17.55
C SER A 112 -13.42 -14.19 -16.02
N SER A 113 -14.54 -13.73 -15.46
CA SER A 113 -14.78 -13.78 -14.01
C SER A 113 -14.66 -15.20 -13.42
N ARG A 114 -15.04 -16.23 -14.18
CA ARG A 114 -14.89 -17.64 -13.75
C ARG A 114 -13.42 -18.05 -13.62
N GLN A 115 -12.59 -17.63 -14.57
CA GLN A 115 -11.16 -17.94 -14.54
C GLN A 115 -10.45 -17.23 -13.39
N VAL A 116 -10.73 -15.94 -13.19
CA VAL A 116 -10.20 -15.17 -12.05
C VAL A 116 -10.63 -15.81 -10.73
N HIS A 117 -11.90 -16.19 -10.58
CA HIS A 117 -12.38 -16.88 -9.39
C HIS A 117 -11.65 -18.21 -9.15
N ARG A 118 -11.50 -19.04 -10.18
CA ARG A 118 -10.81 -20.34 -10.07
C ARG A 118 -9.35 -20.17 -9.66
N GLN A 119 -8.63 -19.23 -10.28
CA GLN A 119 -7.22 -18.98 -9.97
C GLN A 119 -7.04 -18.47 -8.54
N LEU A 120 -7.86 -17.50 -8.10
CA LEU A 120 -7.80 -17.00 -6.72
C LEU A 120 -8.15 -18.08 -5.70
N THR A 121 -9.22 -18.85 -5.93
CA THR A 121 -9.59 -19.93 -5.00
C THR A 121 -8.48 -20.99 -4.91
N ALA A 122 -7.83 -21.34 -6.02
CA ALA A 122 -6.74 -22.31 -6.03
C ALA A 122 -5.47 -21.80 -5.31
N GLU A 123 -5.07 -20.56 -5.56
CA GLU A 123 -3.78 -20.02 -5.08
C GLU A 123 -3.88 -19.34 -3.71
N VAL A 124 -4.96 -18.59 -3.46
CA VAL A 124 -5.15 -17.79 -2.24
C VAL A 124 -6.28 -18.28 -1.35
N GLY A 125 -6.88 -19.43 -1.69
CA GLY A 125 -7.87 -20.14 -0.88
C GLY A 125 -9.22 -19.44 -0.74
N ALA A 126 -9.44 -18.34 -1.47
CA ALA A 126 -10.64 -17.53 -1.41
C ALA A 126 -10.91 -16.82 -2.74
N GLY A 127 -12.19 -16.75 -3.13
CA GLY A 127 -12.60 -16.01 -4.33
C GLY A 127 -12.63 -14.49 -4.11
N PRO A 128 -12.78 -13.69 -5.20
CA PRO A 128 -12.77 -12.22 -5.15
C PRO A 128 -13.73 -11.60 -4.12
N VAL A 129 -14.96 -12.12 -4.04
CA VAL A 129 -16.00 -11.60 -3.14
C VAL A 129 -15.63 -11.82 -1.67
N ALA A 130 -15.03 -12.96 -1.34
CA ALA A 130 -14.60 -13.27 0.02
C ALA A 130 -13.41 -12.38 0.44
N LEU A 131 -12.48 -12.12 -0.48
CA LEU A 131 -11.35 -11.22 -0.26
C LEU A 131 -11.83 -9.77 -0.02
N ALA A 132 -12.72 -9.26 -0.87
CA ALA A 132 -13.33 -7.94 -0.69
C ALA A 132 -14.14 -7.85 0.62
N ARG A 133 -14.90 -8.90 0.97
CA ARG A 133 -15.64 -8.98 2.25
C ARG A 133 -14.71 -8.87 3.46
N ALA A 134 -13.58 -9.58 3.47
CA ALA A 134 -12.59 -9.51 4.55
C ALA A 134 -12.02 -8.09 4.71
N GLN A 135 -11.76 -7.41 3.58
CA GLN A 135 -11.26 -6.04 3.57
C GLN A 135 -12.29 -5.03 4.10
N ARG A 136 -13.56 -5.14 3.67
CA ARG A 136 -14.66 -4.33 4.20
C ARG A 136 -14.83 -4.52 5.71
N ALA A 137 -14.71 -5.75 6.20
CA ALA A 137 -14.77 -6.03 7.63
C ALA A 137 -13.63 -5.34 8.42
N LEU A 138 -12.42 -5.30 7.86
CA LEU A 138 -11.30 -4.57 8.45
C LEU A 138 -11.55 -3.05 8.47
N ALA A 139 -11.99 -2.47 7.34
CA ALA A 139 -12.32 -1.05 7.24
C ALA A 139 -13.43 -0.66 8.25
N ALA A 140 -14.48 -1.47 8.33
CA ALA A 140 -15.54 -1.34 9.32
C ALA A 140 -15.00 -1.36 10.75
N ARG A 141 -14.14 -2.32 11.09
CA ARG A 141 -13.55 -2.40 12.43
C ARG A 141 -12.76 -1.14 12.77
N VAL A 142 -11.95 -0.66 11.82
CA VAL A 142 -11.19 0.59 11.99
C VAL A 142 -12.15 1.73 12.31
N LEU A 143 -13.13 1.98 11.45
CA LEU A 143 -14.10 3.06 11.64
C LEU A 143 -14.87 2.95 12.96
N LEU A 144 -15.32 1.74 13.34
CA LEU A 144 -16.01 1.51 14.61
C LEU A 144 -15.17 1.86 15.84
N GLN A 145 -13.85 1.68 15.75
CA GLN A 145 -12.91 1.83 16.87
C GLN A 145 -12.27 3.22 16.92
N THR A 146 -12.16 3.91 15.80
CA THR A 146 -11.41 5.17 15.69
C THR A 146 -12.27 6.39 15.43
N THR A 147 -13.56 6.20 15.13
CA THR A 147 -14.49 7.30 14.82
C THR A 147 -15.74 7.25 15.69
N THR A 148 -16.49 8.35 15.71
CA THR A 148 -17.78 8.49 16.40
C THR A 148 -19.00 8.27 15.49
N LEU A 149 -18.79 7.85 14.24
CA LEU A 149 -19.85 7.62 13.24
C LEU A 149 -20.96 6.71 13.77
N SER A 150 -22.18 6.88 13.26
CA SER A 150 -23.23 5.91 13.56
C SER A 150 -22.84 4.53 13.01
N VAL A 151 -23.43 3.47 13.55
CA VAL A 151 -23.19 2.11 13.04
C VAL A 151 -23.63 1.98 11.57
N THR A 152 -24.71 2.67 11.21
CA THR A 152 -25.24 2.76 9.85
C THR A 152 -24.24 3.42 8.91
N ASP A 153 -23.73 4.61 9.26
CA ASP A 153 -22.75 5.32 8.42
C ASP A 153 -21.47 4.52 8.27
N THR A 154 -21.04 3.85 9.36
CA THR A 154 -19.87 2.96 9.33
C THR A 154 -20.06 1.81 8.34
N ALA A 155 -21.27 1.24 8.23
CA ALA A 155 -21.54 0.16 7.31
C ALA A 155 -21.38 0.60 5.85
N PHE A 156 -21.98 1.73 5.48
CA PHE A 156 -21.90 2.24 4.11
C PHE A 156 -20.50 2.77 3.77
N ALA A 157 -19.84 3.47 4.71
CA ALA A 157 -18.46 3.91 4.58
C ALA A 157 -17.48 2.74 4.40
N ALA A 158 -17.74 1.59 5.02
CA ALA A 158 -16.93 0.39 4.84
C ALA A 158 -17.29 -0.40 3.56
N GLY A 159 -18.16 0.10 2.69
CA GLY A 159 -18.51 -0.53 1.41
C GLY A 159 -19.56 -1.65 1.49
N PHE A 160 -20.35 -1.72 2.57
CA PHE A 160 -21.47 -2.67 2.65
C PHE A 160 -22.71 -2.11 1.96
N ALA A 161 -23.39 -2.95 1.17
CA ALA A 161 -24.63 -2.57 0.50
C ALA A 161 -25.84 -2.50 1.46
N SER A 162 -25.75 -3.14 2.63
CA SER A 162 -26.80 -3.07 3.65
C SER A 162 -26.24 -3.24 5.07
N VAL A 163 -26.92 -2.61 6.03
CA VAL A 163 -26.62 -2.73 7.47
C VAL A 163 -26.79 -4.17 7.96
N ARG A 164 -27.72 -4.94 7.38
CA ARG A 164 -27.91 -6.36 7.71
C ARG A 164 -26.65 -7.17 7.36
N GLN A 165 -26.20 -7.08 6.11
CA GLN A 165 -24.99 -7.79 5.65
C GLN A 165 -23.74 -7.38 6.46
N PHE A 166 -23.64 -6.10 6.80
CA PHE A 166 -22.60 -5.57 7.68
C PHE A 166 -22.64 -6.24 9.06
N ASN A 167 -23.80 -6.24 9.72
CA ASN A 167 -23.98 -6.85 11.04
C ASN A 167 -23.63 -8.34 11.02
N ASP A 168 -24.10 -9.06 10.00
CA ASP A 168 -23.86 -10.50 9.85
C ASP A 168 -22.36 -10.77 9.65
N THR A 169 -21.70 -9.99 8.78
CA THR A 169 -20.25 -10.12 8.52
C THR A 169 -19.39 -9.81 9.74
N ILE A 170 -19.73 -8.74 10.49
CA ILE A 170 -19.00 -8.36 11.70
C ILE A 170 -19.15 -9.44 12.79
N ARG A 171 -20.36 -9.99 12.97
CA ARG A 171 -20.59 -11.09 13.91
C ARG A 171 -19.84 -12.35 13.51
N GLU A 172 -19.85 -12.72 12.24
CA GLU A 172 -19.16 -13.90 11.74
C GLU A 172 -17.64 -13.81 11.94
N ILE A 173 -17.02 -12.70 11.52
CA ILE A 173 -15.56 -12.56 11.52
C ILE A 173 -15.00 -12.30 12.93
N TYR A 174 -15.70 -11.52 13.75
CA TYR A 174 -15.20 -11.04 15.04
C TYR A 174 -15.88 -11.67 16.27
N ALA A 175 -16.96 -12.43 16.07
CA ALA A 175 -17.82 -12.96 17.13
C ALA A 175 -18.25 -11.87 18.12
N ARG A 176 -18.60 -10.69 17.58
CA ARG A 176 -19.07 -9.51 18.32
C ARG A 176 -20.03 -8.72 17.46
N THR A 177 -20.92 -7.96 18.10
CA THR A 177 -21.71 -6.94 17.42
C THR A 177 -20.87 -5.68 17.13
N PRO A 178 -21.27 -4.83 16.18
CA PRO A 178 -20.60 -3.55 15.94
C PRO A 178 -20.50 -2.67 17.19
N SER A 179 -21.56 -2.63 17.99
CA SER A 179 -21.60 -1.88 19.26
C SER A 179 -20.62 -2.42 20.29
N GLU A 180 -20.50 -3.76 20.42
CA GLU A 180 -19.52 -4.39 21.30
C GLU A 180 -18.07 -4.14 20.86
N LEU A 181 -17.82 -4.13 19.54
CA LEU A 181 -16.49 -3.80 19.02
C LEU A 181 -16.08 -2.37 19.37
N ARG A 182 -17.02 -1.43 19.26
CA ARG A 182 -16.83 -0.04 19.66
C ARG A 182 -16.64 0.10 21.18
N ALA A 183 -17.49 -0.52 21.98
CA ALA A 183 -17.40 -0.48 23.43
C ALA A 183 -16.05 -1.03 23.94
N ALA A 184 -15.58 -2.14 23.36
CA ALA A 184 -14.30 -2.73 23.73
C ALA A 184 -13.09 -1.84 23.41
N ALA A 185 -13.16 -1.02 22.36
CA ALA A 185 -12.10 -0.05 22.06
C ALA A 185 -12.07 1.07 23.11
N ARG A 186 -13.25 1.60 23.51
CA ARG A 186 -13.35 2.63 24.55
C ARG A 186 -12.84 2.16 25.92
N ALA A 187 -13.12 0.91 26.28
CA ALA A 187 -12.62 0.31 27.52
C ALA A 187 -11.08 0.15 27.51
N GLY A 188 -10.50 -0.18 26.35
CA GLY A 188 -9.04 -0.28 26.16
C GLY A 188 -8.32 1.07 26.14
N THR A 189 -8.98 2.15 25.70
CA THR A 189 -8.41 3.51 25.74
C THR A 189 -8.43 4.11 27.14
N ALA A 190 -9.44 3.80 27.96
CA ALA A 190 -9.52 4.24 29.35
C ALA A 190 -8.38 3.66 30.23
N THR A 191 -7.88 2.47 29.89
CA THR A 191 -6.75 1.82 30.58
C THR A 191 -5.37 2.24 30.05
N ALA A 192 -5.30 2.90 28.89
CA ALA A 192 -4.07 3.43 28.30
C ALA A 192 -3.87 4.94 28.54
N ALA A 193 -4.79 5.60 29.25
CA ALA A 193 -4.82 7.04 29.49
C ALA A 193 -3.83 7.53 30.56
N THR A 194 -2.63 6.96 30.63
CA THR A 194 -1.46 7.53 31.35
C THR A 194 -0.38 8.05 30.40
N GLY A 195 -0.63 8.07 29.08
CA GLY A 195 0.31 8.60 28.08
C GLY A 195 -0.34 9.56 27.09
N ARG A 196 -0.34 10.86 27.44
CA ARG A 196 -0.58 12.05 26.59
C ARG A 196 -1.83 12.03 25.70
N ALA A 197 -2.86 12.73 26.15
CA ALA A 197 -3.89 13.30 25.29
C ALA A 197 -3.24 14.11 24.16
N ALA A 198 -3.73 13.91 22.94
CA ALA A 198 -3.42 14.77 21.82
C ALA A 198 -3.90 16.19 22.14
N GLU A 199 -3.07 17.21 21.86
CA GLU A 199 -3.46 18.61 22.03
C GLU A 199 -4.73 18.91 21.21
N PRO A 200 -5.71 19.62 21.76
CA PRO A 200 -6.94 19.96 21.05
C PRO A 200 -6.65 21.10 20.06
N GLY A 201 -6.43 20.74 18.80
CA GLY A 201 -6.21 21.70 17.71
C GLY A 201 -6.33 21.18 16.27
N SER A 202 -6.39 19.86 16.02
CA SER A 202 -6.41 19.28 14.65
C SER A 202 -7.30 18.03 14.50
N ALA A 203 -8.44 18.01 15.19
CA ALA A 203 -9.26 16.82 15.42
C ALA A 203 -10.16 16.33 14.25
N SER A 204 -9.80 16.56 12.99
CA SER A 204 -10.56 16.05 11.84
C SER A 204 -9.79 14.94 11.12
N GLY A 205 -10.37 13.74 10.99
CA GLY A 205 -9.80 12.63 10.21
C GLY A 205 -9.80 11.28 10.93
N VAL A 206 -9.72 10.19 10.17
CA VAL A 206 -9.65 8.80 10.65
C VAL A 206 -8.20 8.48 11.02
N PRO A 207 -7.87 8.27 12.31
CA PRO A 207 -6.53 7.85 12.70
C PRO A 207 -6.33 6.36 12.39
N LEU A 208 -5.15 6.04 11.88
CA LEU A 208 -4.75 4.73 11.38
C LEU A 208 -3.36 4.37 11.88
N ARG A 209 -3.15 3.07 12.05
CA ARG A 209 -1.84 2.47 12.26
C ARG A 209 -1.51 1.63 11.05
N LEU A 210 -0.62 2.12 10.20
CA LEU A 210 -0.22 1.43 8.99
C LEU A 210 0.94 0.49 9.34
N ALA A 211 0.60 -0.77 9.62
CA ALA A 211 1.58 -1.79 9.97
C ALA A 211 2.52 -2.10 8.79
N TYR A 212 3.78 -2.38 9.11
CA TYR A 212 4.82 -2.82 8.16
C TYR A 212 5.61 -4.00 8.73
N ARG A 213 6.28 -4.75 7.85
CA ARG A 213 7.12 -5.90 8.24
C ARG A 213 8.55 -5.49 8.55
N GLY A 214 9.10 -6.02 9.64
CA GLY A 214 10.53 -6.01 9.93
C GLY A 214 11.13 -4.62 10.18
N PRO A 215 12.45 -4.45 9.98
CA PRO A 215 13.03 -3.12 9.99
C PRO A 215 12.44 -2.27 8.87
N TYR A 216 12.42 -0.98 9.09
CA TYR A 216 11.97 0.02 8.14
C TYR A 216 13.06 1.11 8.17
N ASP A 217 13.30 1.92 7.14
CA ASP A 217 14.10 3.16 7.22
C ASP A 217 13.21 4.38 6.88
N ALA A 218 12.70 5.07 7.90
CA ALA A 218 11.64 6.06 7.77
C ALA A 218 12.29 7.39 7.47
N GLN A 219 13.44 7.65 8.11
CA GLN A 219 14.22 8.82 7.77
C GLN A 219 14.61 8.76 6.29
N GLY A 220 15.09 7.62 5.79
CA GLY A 220 15.39 7.45 4.36
C GLY A 220 14.18 7.65 3.44
N VAL A 221 13.00 7.11 3.79
CA VAL A 221 11.78 7.32 3.00
C VAL A 221 11.33 8.78 2.99
N PHE A 222 11.34 9.44 4.15
CA PHE A 222 10.94 10.85 4.26
C PHE A 222 11.96 11.78 3.63
N ASP A 223 13.26 11.48 3.70
CA ASP A 223 14.31 12.21 2.99
C ASP A 223 14.07 12.12 1.47
N PHE A 224 13.77 10.92 0.97
CA PHE A 224 13.46 10.70 -0.44
C PHE A 224 12.21 11.47 -0.88
N LEU A 225 11.09 11.36 -0.15
CA LEU A 225 9.86 12.09 -0.46
C LEU A 225 10.05 13.61 -0.38
N HIS A 226 10.90 14.10 0.53
CA HIS A 226 11.23 15.52 0.62
C HIS A 226 11.90 16.06 -0.64
N THR A 227 12.72 15.25 -1.32
CA THR A 227 13.40 15.69 -2.56
C THR A 227 12.47 15.84 -3.75
N GLU A 228 11.25 15.29 -3.68
CA GLU A 228 10.32 15.24 -4.80
C GLU A 228 9.03 16.04 -4.56
N LEU A 229 8.94 16.78 -3.45
CA LEU A 229 7.72 17.49 -3.08
C LEU A 229 7.20 18.38 -4.21
N VAL A 230 5.93 18.21 -4.55
CA VAL A 230 5.21 19.08 -5.48
C VAL A 230 4.42 20.12 -4.68
N PRO A 231 4.76 21.42 -4.80
CA PRO A 231 4.02 22.50 -4.15
C PRO A 231 2.52 22.45 -4.48
N GLY A 232 1.67 22.70 -3.49
CA GLY A 232 0.21 22.66 -3.64
C GLY A 232 -0.43 21.28 -3.42
N ILE A 233 0.35 20.20 -3.48
CA ILE A 233 -0.12 18.81 -3.33
C ILE A 233 0.57 18.08 -2.21
N GLU A 234 1.85 18.35 -1.97
CA GLU A 234 2.67 17.65 -0.98
C GLU A 234 3.38 18.68 -0.10
N GLU A 235 3.45 18.40 1.20
CA GLU A 235 4.28 19.17 2.13
C GLU A 235 4.86 18.26 3.21
N ILE A 236 6.03 18.67 3.73
CA ILE A 236 6.61 18.07 4.92
C ILE A 236 6.80 19.18 5.96
N THR A 237 6.32 18.93 7.17
CA THR A 237 6.47 19.85 8.31
C THR A 237 7.27 19.21 9.43
N GLY A 238 7.96 20.02 10.23
CA GLY A 238 8.76 19.58 11.38
C GLY A 238 10.19 19.15 11.03
N PRO A 239 11.06 18.97 12.04
CA PRO A 239 12.46 18.60 11.84
C PRO A 239 12.62 17.09 11.58
N PRO A 240 13.72 16.65 10.92
CA PRO A 240 14.04 15.24 10.73
C PRO A 240 13.94 14.40 12.02
N GLY A 241 13.43 13.18 11.89
CA GLY A 241 13.07 12.30 13.01
C GLY A 241 11.72 12.62 13.67
N ARG A 242 11.10 13.77 13.36
CA ARG A 242 9.79 14.19 13.85
C ARG A 242 8.95 14.86 12.75
N ARG A 243 9.22 14.55 11.48
CA ARG A 243 8.49 15.11 10.33
C ARG A 243 7.07 14.57 10.26
N THR A 244 6.19 15.34 9.66
CA THR A 244 4.87 14.91 9.19
C THR A 244 4.82 15.15 7.69
N TYR A 245 4.67 14.07 6.91
CA TYR A 245 4.41 14.16 5.47
C TYR A 245 2.90 14.28 5.27
N ARG A 246 2.48 15.25 4.47
CA ARG A 246 1.07 15.48 4.15
C ARG A 246 0.92 15.56 2.64
N ARG A 247 -0.14 14.97 2.11
CA ARG A 247 -0.47 15.11 0.68
C ARG A 247 -1.96 15.08 0.39
N THR A 248 -2.35 15.68 -0.73
CA THR A 248 -3.68 15.49 -1.30
C THR A 248 -3.75 14.18 -2.10
N LEU A 249 -4.95 13.62 -2.18
CA LEU A 249 -5.28 12.38 -2.86
C LEU A 249 -6.50 12.59 -3.73
N ARG A 250 -6.39 12.28 -5.01
CA ARG A 250 -7.57 12.06 -5.87
C ARG A 250 -8.08 10.67 -5.58
N LEU A 251 -9.33 10.57 -5.13
CA LEU A 251 -9.98 9.31 -4.80
C LEU A 251 -11.30 9.18 -5.57
N PRO A 252 -11.83 7.95 -5.73
CA PRO A 252 -13.00 7.70 -6.58
C PRO A 252 -14.25 8.54 -6.26
N HIS A 253 -14.49 8.89 -5.00
CA HIS A 253 -15.69 9.62 -4.58
C HIS A 253 -15.39 11.07 -4.13
N GLY A 254 -14.13 11.50 -4.13
CA GLY A 254 -13.77 12.88 -3.81
C GLY A 254 -12.31 13.06 -3.38
N PRO A 255 -11.93 14.29 -3.00
CA PRO A 255 -10.58 14.55 -2.49
C PRO A 255 -10.37 13.90 -1.12
N GLY A 256 -9.11 13.54 -0.86
CA GLY A 256 -8.62 13.21 0.48
C GLY A 256 -7.32 13.92 0.81
N VAL A 257 -6.99 13.99 2.09
CA VAL A 257 -5.68 14.37 2.59
C VAL A 257 -5.15 13.27 3.48
N ALA A 258 -3.93 12.81 3.18
CA ALA A 258 -3.18 11.89 4.02
C ALA A 258 -2.10 12.62 4.79
N GLU A 259 -1.97 12.29 6.07
CA GLU A 259 -0.90 12.74 6.95
C GLU A 259 -0.22 11.50 7.53
N VAL A 260 1.12 11.46 7.50
CA VAL A 260 1.92 10.34 8.01
C VAL A 260 3.08 10.87 8.83
N ASP A 261 3.19 10.39 10.06
CA ASP A 261 4.24 10.79 10.98
C ASP A 261 5.51 9.94 10.77
N GLU A 262 6.68 10.60 10.71
CA GLU A 262 7.98 9.93 10.61
C GLU A 262 8.32 9.15 11.89
N ARG A 263 7.80 9.61 13.04
CA ARG A 263 8.10 8.99 14.33
C ARG A 263 7.63 7.55 14.33
N ARG A 264 8.59 6.68 14.60
CA ARG A 264 8.33 5.25 14.70
C ARG A 264 7.76 4.89 16.05
N ARG A 265 6.69 4.12 16.01
CA ARG A 265 6.35 3.16 17.05
C ARG A 265 6.64 1.78 16.49
N ALA A 266 6.94 0.81 17.36
CA ALA A 266 7.41 -0.50 16.92
C ALA A 266 6.41 -1.20 15.97
N GLY A 267 6.70 -1.21 14.66
CA GLY A 267 5.98 -2.00 13.65
C GLY A 267 4.85 -1.30 12.89
N TRP A 268 4.66 0.02 13.03
CA TRP A 268 3.70 0.77 12.21
C TRP A 268 4.07 2.25 12.07
N LEU A 269 3.53 2.89 11.03
CA LEU A 269 3.48 4.35 10.91
C LEU A 269 2.11 4.86 11.38
N ASP A 270 2.11 5.94 12.16
CA ASP A 270 0.87 6.64 12.52
C ASP A 270 0.44 7.48 11.31
N CYS A 271 -0.81 7.30 10.88
CA CYS A 271 -1.39 7.99 9.73
C CYS A 271 -2.75 8.58 10.09
N ARG A 272 -3.10 9.73 9.51
CA ARG A 272 -4.44 10.31 9.58
C ARG A 272 -4.95 10.55 8.17
N LEU A 273 -6.17 10.10 7.90
CA LEU A 273 -6.85 10.35 6.62
C LEU A 273 -8.06 11.26 6.83
N ARG A 274 -8.11 12.36 6.11
CA ARG A 274 -9.31 13.19 5.96
C ARG A 274 -9.87 12.94 4.57
N LEU A 275 -11.09 12.48 4.48
CA LEU A 275 -11.70 12.05 3.23
C LEU A 275 -12.99 12.84 3.04
N ALA A 276 -13.24 13.34 1.83
CA ALA A 276 -14.54 13.89 1.47
C ALA A 276 -15.63 12.81 1.56
N ASP A 277 -15.29 11.57 1.22
CA ASP A 277 -16.17 10.41 1.35
C ASP A 277 -15.41 9.23 1.99
N LEU A 278 -15.99 8.66 3.05
CA LEU A 278 -15.36 7.58 3.80
C LEU A 278 -15.35 6.24 3.06
N ARG A 279 -16.14 6.09 1.99
CA ARG A 279 -16.06 4.92 1.09
C ARG A 279 -14.67 4.77 0.47
N ASP A 280 -13.91 5.86 0.37
CA ASP A 280 -12.55 5.84 -0.15
C ASP A 280 -11.49 5.45 0.88
N LEU A 281 -11.86 5.14 2.14
CA LEU A 281 -10.91 4.78 3.20
C LEU A 281 -9.95 3.68 2.77
N THR A 282 -10.50 2.62 2.19
CA THR A 282 -9.73 1.46 1.75
C THR A 282 -8.73 1.81 0.65
N THR A 283 -9.19 2.56 -0.36
CA THR A 283 -8.35 3.01 -1.47
C THR A 283 -7.26 3.95 -0.96
N ALA A 284 -7.61 4.95 -0.16
CA ALA A 284 -6.65 5.89 0.42
C ALA A 284 -5.59 5.18 1.27
N VAL A 285 -5.97 4.19 2.09
CA VAL A 285 -5.02 3.34 2.82
C VAL A 285 -4.05 2.66 1.86
N GLN A 286 -4.52 2.01 0.81
CA GLN A 286 -3.62 1.34 -0.14
C GLN A 286 -2.69 2.30 -0.88
N ARG A 287 -3.17 3.50 -1.22
CA ARG A 287 -2.38 4.55 -1.89
C ARG A 287 -1.23 4.99 -0.98
N VAL A 288 -1.49 5.22 0.31
CA VAL A 288 -0.46 5.56 1.30
C VAL A 288 0.48 4.37 1.54
N ARG A 289 -0.04 3.14 1.67
CA ARG A 289 0.78 1.94 1.85
C ARG A 289 1.78 1.73 0.71
N ARG A 290 1.35 1.97 -0.54
CA ARG A 290 2.23 1.92 -1.72
C ARG A 290 3.25 3.05 -1.74
N LEU A 291 2.82 4.29 -1.48
CA LEU A 291 3.71 5.44 -1.42
C LEU A 291 4.87 5.22 -0.43
N PHE A 292 4.57 4.66 0.73
CA PHE A 292 5.55 4.37 1.78
C PHE A 292 6.15 2.95 1.72
N ASP A 293 5.78 2.14 0.73
CA ASP A 293 6.29 0.77 0.52
C ASP A 293 6.21 -0.12 1.79
N LEU A 294 5.05 -0.06 2.46
CA LEU A 294 4.82 -0.69 3.76
C LEU A 294 4.61 -2.21 3.68
N ASP A 295 4.29 -2.70 2.48
CA ASP A 295 4.00 -4.12 2.23
C ASP A 295 5.22 -4.91 1.74
N ALA A 296 6.37 -4.25 1.52
CA ALA A 296 7.60 -4.92 1.14
C ALA A 296 8.18 -5.81 2.24
N ASP A 297 8.88 -6.86 1.81
CA ASP A 297 9.64 -7.77 2.68
C ASP A 297 11.11 -7.37 2.75
N PRO A 298 11.54 -6.64 3.79
CA PRO A 298 12.93 -6.22 3.91
C PRO A 298 13.87 -7.41 4.17
N TYR A 299 13.37 -8.54 4.67
CA TYR A 299 14.19 -9.72 4.93
C TYR A 299 14.57 -10.40 3.63
N ALA A 300 13.61 -10.61 2.71
CA ALA A 300 13.89 -11.19 1.40
C ALA A 300 14.89 -10.35 0.58
N VAL A 301 14.79 -9.02 0.67
CA VAL A 301 15.74 -8.09 0.05
C VAL A 301 17.14 -8.25 0.67
N ALA A 302 17.23 -8.24 2.00
CA ALA A 302 18.50 -8.38 2.70
C ALA A 302 19.15 -9.75 2.42
N ASP A 303 18.40 -10.85 2.50
CA ASP A 303 18.89 -12.19 2.25
C ASP A 303 19.44 -12.34 0.83
N SER A 304 18.81 -11.69 -0.15
CA SER A 304 19.24 -11.76 -1.55
C SER A 304 20.44 -10.88 -1.88
N LEU A 305 20.59 -9.72 -1.24
CA LEU A 305 21.55 -8.70 -1.66
C LEU A 305 22.74 -8.54 -0.69
N SER A 306 22.64 -8.99 0.56
CA SER A 306 23.68 -8.74 1.58
C SER A 306 25.01 -9.45 1.31
N GLY A 307 25.01 -10.50 0.48
CA GLY A 307 26.23 -11.21 0.08
C GLY A 307 27.07 -10.46 -0.96
N ASP A 308 26.54 -9.42 -1.61
CA ASP A 308 27.28 -8.65 -2.61
C ASP A 308 28.29 -7.69 -1.92
N PRO A 309 29.56 -7.62 -2.37
CA PRO A 309 30.58 -6.77 -1.75
C PRO A 309 30.26 -5.27 -1.75
N LEU A 310 29.48 -4.79 -2.71
CA LEU A 310 29.06 -3.39 -2.79
C LEU A 310 27.79 -3.14 -1.97
N LEU A 311 26.77 -4.00 -2.11
CA LEU A 311 25.47 -3.78 -1.45
C LEU A 311 25.44 -4.22 0.02
N GLY A 312 26.20 -5.25 0.40
CA GLY A 312 26.25 -5.79 1.76
C GLY A 312 26.49 -4.72 2.83
N PRO A 313 27.55 -3.89 2.72
CA PRO A 313 27.78 -2.77 3.64
C PRO A 313 26.64 -1.74 3.65
N LEU A 314 26.05 -1.44 2.48
CA LEU A 314 24.96 -0.46 2.36
C LEU A 314 23.65 -0.95 3.00
N ILE A 315 23.37 -2.24 2.91
CA ILE A 315 22.22 -2.88 3.55
C ILE A 315 22.41 -2.92 5.07
N ALA A 316 23.61 -3.27 5.53
CA ALA A 316 23.94 -3.28 6.95
C ALA A 316 23.82 -1.87 7.57
N ALA A 317 24.18 -0.83 6.81
CA ALA A 317 24.08 0.56 7.26
C ALA A 317 22.62 1.07 7.34
N ARG A 318 21.73 0.59 6.47
CA ARG A 318 20.32 1.05 6.38
C ARG A 318 19.35 -0.14 6.29
N PRO A 319 19.24 -0.96 7.35
CA PRO A 319 18.35 -2.11 7.34
C PRO A 319 16.89 -1.66 7.21
N GLY A 320 16.16 -2.29 6.29
CA GLY A 320 14.76 -1.97 6.05
C GLY A 320 14.51 -0.72 5.22
N LEU A 321 15.53 -0.19 4.52
CA LEU A 321 15.36 0.76 3.43
C LEU A 321 14.34 0.23 2.42
N ARG A 322 13.55 1.17 1.88
CA ARG A 322 12.38 0.90 1.06
C ARG A 322 12.53 1.50 -0.32
N SER A 323 11.62 1.10 -1.21
CA SER A 323 11.46 1.67 -2.53
C SER A 323 10.14 2.44 -2.58
N PRO A 324 10.08 3.71 -2.11
CA PRO A 324 8.85 4.49 -2.09
C PRO A 324 8.13 4.47 -3.44
N GLY A 325 6.83 4.18 -3.45
CA GLY A 325 6.04 4.16 -4.67
C GLY A 325 5.52 5.55 -5.06
N ALA A 326 4.29 5.56 -5.59
CA ALA A 326 3.47 6.76 -5.76
C ALA A 326 2.06 6.54 -5.22
N ALA A 327 1.44 7.63 -4.76
CA ALA A 327 0.03 7.60 -4.39
C ALA A 327 -0.86 7.50 -5.63
N ASP A 328 -0.58 8.30 -6.66
CA ASP A 328 -1.28 8.27 -7.94
C ASP A 328 -0.29 7.93 -9.08
N PRO A 329 -0.48 6.79 -9.78
CA PRO A 329 0.37 6.39 -10.90
C PRO A 329 0.38 7.36 -12.08
N ASP A 330 -0.76 7.98 -12.39
CA ASP A 330 -0.91 8.85 -13.55
C ASP A 330 -0.25 10.20 -13.28
N GLU A 331 -0.45 10.74 -12.07
CA GLU A 331 0.30 11.90 -11.55
C GLU A 331 1.81 11.68 -11.67
N LEU A 332 2.29 10.53 -11.19
CA LEU A 332 3.71 10.22 -11.22
C LEU A 332 4.24 10.10 -12.66
N ALA A 333 3.46 9.54 -13.58
CA ALA A 333 3.86 9.45 -14.97
C ALA A 333 4.08 10.84 -15.59
N VAL A 334 3.18 11.78 -15.31
CA VAL A 334 3.34 13.17 -15.74
C VAL A 334 4.57 13.81 -15.09
N ARG A 335 4.73 13.66 -13.77
CA ARG A 335 5.91 14.16 -13.03
C ARG A 335 7.23 13.60 -13.59
N ALA A 336 7.23 12.34 -13.99
CA ALA A 336 8.42 11.67 -14.53
C ALA A 336 8.83 12.24 -15.90
N VAL A 337 7.87 12.61 -16.76
CA VAL A 337 8.16 13.28 -18.03
C VAL A 337 8.64 14.72 -17.81
N LEU A 338 8.05 15.44 -16.85
CA LEU A 338 8.49 16.80 -16.49
C LEU A 338 9.90 16.81 -15.88
N ALA A 339 10.25 15.76 -15.11
CA ALA A 339 11.54 15.58 -14.43
C ALA A 339 11.95 16.71 -13.46
N ASP A 340 11.05 17.65 -13.15
CA ASP A 340 11.27 18.77 -12.23
C ASP A 340 10.02 19.00 -11.33
N PRO A 341 10.17 18.90 -9.99
CA PRO A 341 9.07 19.19 -9.06
C PRO A 341 8.54 20.63 -9.15
N ALA A 342 9.37 21.61 -9.53
CA ALA A 342 8.92 22.99 -9.67
C ALA A 342 8.01 23.16 -10.89
N ALA A 343 8.38 22.58 -12.04
CA ALA A 343 7.51 22.49 -13.21
C ALA A 343 6.18 21.76 -12.90
N ALA A 344 6.23 20.67 -12.12
CA ALA A 344 5.02 20.00 -11.65
C ALA A 344 4.13 20.92 -10.79
N GLY A 345 4.73 21.70 -9.87
CA GLY A 345 3.99 22.67 -9.06
C GLY A 345 3.34 23.79 -9.90
N ALA A 346 4.03 24.25 -10.95
CA ALA A 346 3.48 25.21 -11.90
C ALA A 346 2.28 24.63 -12.66
N LEU A 347 2.37 23.37 -13.12
CA LEU A 347 1.27 22.66 -13.77
C LEU A 347 0.05 22.54 -12.84
N VAL A 348 0.27 22.20 -11.57
CA VAL A 348 -0.78 22.12 -10.55
C VAL A 348 -1.46 23.46 -10.33
N THR A 349 -0.70 24.54 -10.27
CA THR A 349 -1.25 25.90 -10.12
C THR A 349 -2.07 26.31 -11.34
N ALA A 350 -1.63 25.90 -12.54
CA ALA A 350 -2.28 26.29 -13.79
C ALA A 350 -3.58 25.52 -14.06
N CYS A 351 -3.64 24.21 -13.74
CA CYS A 351 -4.77 23.37 -14.15
C CYS A 351 -5.22 22.31 -13.14
N GLY A 352 -4.64 22.27 -11.93
CA GLY A 352 -5.07 21.39 -10.85
C GLY A 352 -6.48 21.72 -10.34
N ASP A 353 -7.14 20.75 -9.70
CA ASP A 353 -8.46 21.00 -9.11
C ASP A 353 -8.29 21.59 -7.71
N PRO A 354 -8.85 22.78 -7.41
CA PRO A 354 -8.74 23.35 -6.09
C PRO A 354 -9.45 22.46 -5.06
N LEU A 355 -8.84 22.30 -3.89
CA LEU A 355 -9.49 21.64 -2.77
C LEU A 355 -10.71 22.47 -2.31
N PRO A 356 -11.83 21.84 -1.91
CA PRO A 356 -12.96 22.54 -1.33
C PRO A 356 -12.58 23.38 -0.10
N ALA A 357 -11.61 22.89 0.67
CA ALA A 357 -11.01 23.60 1.80
C ALA A 357 -9.49 23.36 1.78
N PRO A 358 -8.67 24.38 1.48
CA PRO A 358 -7.23 24.30 1.60
C PRO A 358 -6.78 23.97 3.02
N ASP A 359 -5.61 23.36 3.15
CA ASP A 359 -5.03 23.04 4.45
C ASP A 359 -3.50 23.18 4.42
N GLY A 360 -3.00 24.25 5.03
CA GLY A 360 -1.58 24.60 4.96
C GLY A 360 -1.16 24.87 3.51
N GLY A 361 -0.08 24.24 3.05
CA GLY A 361 0.37 24.30 1.67
C GLY A 361 -0.42 23.41 0.71
N LEU A 362 -1.37 22.61 1.20
CA LEU A 362 -2.22 21.74 0.38
C LEU A 362 -3.41 22.53 -0.15
N THR A 363 -3.43 22.76 -1.46
CA THR A 363 -4.39 23.66 -2.11
C THR A 363 -5.10 23.01 -3.28
N HIS A 364 -4.49 22.01 -3.93
CA HIS A 364 -5.01 21.40 -5.15
C HIS A 364 -4.92 19.87 -5.12
N LEU A 365 -5.72 19.22 -5.96
CA LEU A 365 -5.45 17.89 -6.48
C LEU A 365 -4.60 18.01 -7.76
N PHE A 366 -3.78 17.00 -8.02
CA PHE A 366 -3.08 16.90 -9.31
C PHE A 366 -4.11 16.89 -10.46
N PRO A 367 -3.84 17.60 -11.57
CA PRO A 367 -4.74 17.63 -12.72
C PRO A 367 -4.94 16.23 -13.30
N GLU A 368 -6.18 15.93 -13.69
CA GLU A 368 -6.46 14.73 -14.46
C GLU A 368 -5.78 14.81 -15.83
N PRO A 369 -5.28 13.68 -16.39
CA PRO A 369 -4.59 13.68 -17.68
C PRO A 369 -5.36 14.40 -18.79
N ALA A 370 -6.68 14.23 -18.85
CA ALA A 370 -7.55 14.85 -19.86
C ALA A 370 -7.58 16.39 -19.82
N ARG A 371 -7.16 17.01 -18.71
CA ARG A 371 -7.17 18.47 -18.50
C ARG A 371 -5.82 19.13 -18.76
N ILE A 372 -4.78 18.33 -18.99
CA ILE A 372 -3.43 18.82 -19.21
C ILE A 372 -3.27 19.11 -20.71
N ASP A 373 -3.27 20.39 -21.06
CA ASP A 373 -2.94 20.86 -22.42
C ASP A 373 -1.51 21.37 -22.49
N ASP A 374 -0.57 20.44 -22.43
CA ASP A 374 0.86 20.69 -22.66
C ASP A 374 1.32 19.83 -23.85
N PRO A 375 1.84 20.43 -24.94
CA PRO A 375 2.31 19.69 -26.11
C PRO A 375 3.33 18.59 -25.81
N ALA A 376 4.22 18.79 -24.83
CA ALA A 376 5.22 17.81 -24.44
C ALA A 376 4.62 16.61 -23.69
N LEU A 377 3.52 16.82 -22.96
CA LEU A 377 2.82 15.79 -22.19
C LEU A 377 1.70 15.12 -22.99
N ARG A 378 1.19 15.76 -24.04
CA ARG A 378 0.02 15.35 -24.81
C ARG A 378 0.01 13.87 -25.24
N PRO A 379 1.12 13.26 -25.71
CA PRO A 379 1.12 11.84 -26.05
C PRO A 379 0.81 10.95 -24.83
N LEU A 380 1.42 11.24 -23.68
CA LEU A 380 1.20 10.51 -22.44
C LEU A 380 -0.21 10.77 -21.89
N THR A 381 -0.59 12.04 -21.76
CA THR A 381 -1.88 12.40 -21.15
C THR A 381 -3.06 11.96 -22.00
N GLY A 382 -2.94 12.01 -23.33
CA GLY A 382 -3.90 11.45 -24.26
C GLY A 382 -4.05 9.93 -24.12
N ALA A 383 -2.94 9.19 -24.00
CA ALA A 383 -2.98 7.74 -23.82
C ALA A 383 -3.59 7.31 -22.48
N LEU A 384 -3.33 8.07 -21.41
CA LEU A 384 -3.93 7.86 -20.09
C LEU A 384 -5.42 8.20 -20.11
N ALA A 385 -5.80 9.36 -20.66
CA ALA A 385 -7.20 9.80 -20.74
C ALA A 385 -8.07 8.87 -21.60
N ALA A 386 -7.51 8.33 -22.71
CA ALA A 386 -8.18 7.35 -23.55
C ALA A 386 -8.21 5.94 -22.93
N GLY A 387 -7.47 5.69 -21.85
CA GLY A 387 -7.33 4.39 -21.21
C GLY A 387 -6.58 3.35 -22.04
N THR A 388 -5.90 3.76 -23.12
CA THR A 388 -5.03 2.91 -23.94
C THR A 388 -3.71 2.60 -23.22
N LEU A 389 -3.29 3.48 -22.31
CA LEU A 389 -2.29 3.21 -21.29
C LEU A 389 -2.99 3.19 -19.93
N ARG A 390 -2.78 2.13 -19.15
CA ARG A 390 -3.23 2.04 -17.76
C ARG A 390 -2.02 1.83 -16.87
N LEU A 391 -1.95 2.53 -15.74
CA LEU A 391 -0.87 2.41 -14.76
C LEU A 391 -1.39 1.99 -13.38
N ASP A 392 -2.58 1.40 -13.32
CA ASP A 392 -3.16 0.94 -12.06
C ASP A 392 -2.32 -0.20 -11.43
N PRO A 393 -2.48 -0.46 -10.12
CA PRO A 393 -1.67 -1.46 -9.39
C PRO A 393 -1.77 -2.88 -9.94
N GLY A 394 -2.81 -3.17 -10.72
CA GLY A 394 -3.03 -4.45 -11.37
C GLY A 394 -2.56 -4.50 -12.81
N THR A 395 -1.79 -3.53 -13.28
CA THR A 395 -1.26 -3.51 -14.65
C THR A 395 -0.11 -4.52 -14.81
N ASP A 396 0.00 -5.14 -15.99
CA ASP A 396 1.21 -5.87 -16.37
C ASP A 396 2.39 -4.90 -16.54
N ARG A 397 3.41 -5.04 -15.70
CA ARG A 397 4.56 -4.12 -15.63
C ARG A 397 5.35 -4.08 -16.93
N ASP A 398 5.54 -5.24 -17.59
CA ASP A 398 6.29 -5.32 -18.83
C ASP A 398 5.48 -4.78 -20.02
N GLY A 399 4.18 -5.09 -20.07
CA GLY A 399 3.24 -4.49 -21.01
C GLY A 399 3.20 -2.97 -20.90
N ALA A 400 3.08 -2.44 -19.68
CA ALA A 400 3.12 -1.01 -19.42
C ALA A 400 4.45 -0.38 -19.86
N GLY A 401 5.58 -1.02 -19.56
CA GLY A 401 6.90 -0.56 -20.00
C GLY A 401 7.00 -0.43 -21.53
N ARG A 402 6.51 -1.43 -22.27
CA ARG A 402 6.48 -1.37 -23.75
C ARG A 402 5.54 -0.28 -24.26
N ALA A 403 4.37 -0.13 -23.66
CA ALA A 403 3.41 0.91 -24.04
C ALA A 403 3.96 2.32 -23.79
N LEU A 404 4.63 2.53 -22.65
CA LEU A 404 5.31 3.79 -22.31
C LEU A 404 6.39 4.14 -23.34
N LEU A 405 7.28 3.18 -23.67
CA LEU A 405 8.36 3.37 -24.66
C LEU A 405 7.86 3.66 -26.07
N ALA A 406 6.62 3.28 -26.40
CA ALA A 406 6.03 3.57 -27.69
C ALA A 406 5.49 5.01 -27.80
N LEU A 407 5.38 5.73 -26.67
CA LEU A 407 4.89 7.10 -26.66
C LEU A 407 6.02 8.10 -27.00
N PRO A 408 5.80 9.04 -27.93
CA PRO A 408 6.71 10.15 -28.16
C PRO A 408 6.98 10.93 -26.86
N GLY A 409 8.25 11.27 -26.61
CA GLY A 409 8.67 12.02 -25.44
C GLY A 409 8.93 11.18 -24.18
N VAL A 410 8.65 9.87 -24.20
CA VAL A 410 8.93 8.97 -23.07
C VAL A 410 10.17 8.13 -23.38
N ASP A 411 11.31 8.48 -22.77
CA ASP A 411 12.54 7.72 -22.90
C ASP A 411 12.58 6.47 -21.99
N ALA A 412 13.61 5.64 -22.16
CA ALA A 412 13.78 4.42 -21.37
C ALA A 412 14.02 4.67 -19.87
N ARG A 413 14.59 5.81 -19.50
CA ARG A 413 14.78 6.18 -18.11
C ARG A 413 13.45 6.56 -17.47
N THR A 414 12.65 7.39 -18.12
CA THR A 414 11.32 7.80 -17.70
C THR A 414 10.39 6.60 -17.62
N ALA A 415 10.34 5.74 -18.64
CA ALA A 415 9.54 4.52 -18.60
C ALA A 415 9.96 3.58 -17.45
N GLY A 416 11.27 3.41 -17.24
CA GLY A 416 11.80 2.65 -16.11
C GLY A 416 11.41 3.27 -14.76
N TYR A 417 11.52 4.58 -14.61
CA TYR A 417 11.21 5.27 -13.36
C TYR A 417 9.71 5.20 -13.03
N ILE A 418 8.84 5.29 -14.04
CA ILE A 418 7.40 5.04 -13.89
C ILE A 418 7.15 3.61 -13.44
N ARG A 419 7.81 2.59 -14.03
CA ARG A 419 7.68 1.20 -13.55
C ARG A 419 8.11 1.06 -12.09
N LEU A 420 9.27 1.60 -11.73
CA LEU A 420 9.83 1.52 -10.39
C LEU A 420 8.87 2.12 -9.36
N ARG A 421 8.40 3.33 -9.62
CA ARG A 421 7.66 4.14 -8.64
C ARG A 421 6.13 3.95 -8.73
N ALA A 422 5.56 3.96 -9.94
CA ALA A 422 4.09 3.92 -10.14
C ALA A 422 3.55 2.50 -9.98
N LEU A 423 4.26 1.54 -10.57
CA LEU A 423 3.86 0.13 -10.60
C LEU A 423 4.51 -0.70 -9.47
N GLY A 424 5.34 -0.06 -8.64
CA GLY A 424 6.07 -0.70 -7.55
C GLY A 424 6.88 -1.90 -8.03
N ASP A 425 7.53 -1.79 -9.19
CA ASP A 425 8.32 -2.87 -9.77
C ASP A 425 9.62 -3.03 -8.98
N PRO A 426 9.85 -4.17 -8.30
CA PRO A 426 11.03 -4.38 -7.47
C PRO A 426 12.31 -4.62 -8.29
N ASP A 427 12.18 -4.83 -9.61
CA ASP A 427 13.27 -5.30 -10.46
C ASP A 427 13.56 -4.39 -11.67
N VAL A 428 13.73 -3.08 -11.43
CA VAL A 428 14.02 -2.11 -12.49
C VAL A 428 15.51 -1.75 -12.52
N ALA A 429 16.09 -1.77 -13.72
CA ALA A 429 17.35 -1.11 -14.02
C ALA A 429 17.10 0.17 -14.80
N LEU A 430 17.48 1.32 -14.22
CA LEU A 430 17.32 2.61 -14.89
C LEU A 430 18.55 2.93 -15.75
N PRO A 431 18.36 3.30 -17.03
CA PRO A 431 19.41 3.90 -17.83
C PRO A 431 20.05 5.10 -17.14
N ASN A 432 21.35 5.28 -17.36
CA ASN A 432 22.17 6.34 -16.76
C ASN A 432 22.21 6.30 -15.22
N GLU A 433 21.87 5.19 -14.57
CA GLU A 433 22.21 4.93 -13.17
C GLU A 433 23.40 3.94 -13.12
N PRO A 434 24.05 3.71 -11.96
CA PRO A 434 25.09 2.69 -11.86
C PRO A 434 24.61 1.34 -12.43
N PRO A 435 25.42 0.63 -13.23
CA PRO A 435 24.99 -0.58 -13.92
C PRO A 435 24.60 -1.64 -12.90
N LEU A 436 23.31 -1.92 -12.82
CA LEU A 436 22.77 -2.92 -11.91
C LEU A 436 23.08 -4.31 -12.44
N ARG A 437 23.62 -5.18 -11.58
CA ARG A 437 24.01 -6.55 -11.95
C ARG A 437 22.77 -7.43 -12.05
N ASP A 438 22.76 -8.37 -13.01
CA ASP A 438 21.70 -9.37 -13.12
C ASP A 438 21.61 -10.27 -11.87
N ALA A 439 22.71 -10.44 -11.14
CA ALA A 439 22.74 -11.14 -9.86
C ALA A 439 21.88 -10.49 -8.76
N TRP A 440 21.48 -9.21 -8.93
CA TRP A 440 20.63 -8.50 -7.96
C TRP A 440 19.13 -8.68 -8.23
N ARG A 441 18.75 -9.43 -9.27
CA ARG A 441 17.35 -9.77 -9.52
C ARG A 441 16.82 -10.69 -8.41
N PRO A 442 15.55 -10.56 -7.99
CA PRO A 442 14.52 -9.64 -8.52
C PRO A 442 14.42 -8.31 -7.75
N TRP A 443 15.50 -7.81 -7.15
CA TRP A 443 15.49 -6.69 -6.20
C TRP A 443 16.31 -5.47 -6.65
N ARG A 444 16.50 -5.30 -7.96
CA ARG A 444 17.30 -4.21 -8.52
C ARG A 444 16.79 -2.81 -8.13
N SER A 445 15.49 -2.61 -7.96
CA SER A 445 14.95 -1.32 -7.49
C SER A 445 15.40 -0.99 -6.06
N TYR A 446 15.46 -1.98 -5.17
CA TYR A 446 15.97 -1.78 -3.80
C TYR A 446 17.47 -1.53 -3.79
N ALA A 447 18.24 -2.28 -4.60
CA ALA A 447 19.66 -2.02 -4.79
C ALA A 447 19.91 -0.57 -5.25
N LEU A 448 19.10 -0.08 -6.20
CA LEU A 448 19.18 1.30 -6.68
C LEU A 448 18.90 2.33 -5.57
N HIS A 449 17.90 2.11 -4.72
CA HIS A 449 17.65 2.99 -3.58
C HIS A 449 18.78 2.98 -2.54
N HIS A 450 19.43 1.83 -2.29
CA HIS A 450 20.64 1.78 -1.45
C HIS A 450 21.79 2.57 -2.06
N LEU A 451 22.02 2.47 -3.37
CA LEU A 451 23.04 3.23 -4.09
C LEU A 451 22.75 4.74 -4.04
N TRP A 452 21.51 5.16 -4.27
CA TRP A 452 21.10 6.55 -4.16
C TRP A 452 21.29 7.11 -2.75
N ALA A 453 20.93 6.34 -1.72
CA ALA A 453 21.10 6.73 -0.32
C ALA A 453 22.58 6.87 0.09
N ALA A 454 23.49 6.18 -0.63
CA ALA A 454 24.93 6.27 -0.46
C ALA A 454 25.58 7.36 -1.34
N GLY A 455 24.79 8.13 -2.10
CA GLY A 455 25.29 9.17 -2.99
C GLY A 455 25.81 8.66 -4.33
N HIS A 456 25.66 7.37 -4.64
CA HIS A 456 25.93 6.80 -5.95
C HIS A 456 24.79 7.12 -6.92
N ARG A 457 24.64 8.39 -7.29
CA ARG A 457 23.81 8.83 -8.41
C ARG A 457 24.73 9.13 -9.59
N ALA A 458 24.29 8.83 -10.80
CA ALA A 458 24.96 9.42 -11.94
C ALA A 458 24.81 10.95 -11.84
N ARG A 459 25.92 11.68 -12.00
CA ARG A 459 25.85 13.11 -12.21
C ARG A 459 25.02 13.35 -13.48
N PRO A 460 24.11 14.33 -13.50
CA PRO A 460 23.54 14.77 -14.78
C PRO A 460 24.73 15.08 -15.69
N ARG A 461 24.75 14.51 -16.90
CA ARG A 461 25.66 14.98 -17.94
C ARG A 461 25.29 16.44 -18.15
N LEU A 462 26.04 17.35 -17.51
CA LEU A 462 26.21 18.70 -18.02
C LEU A 462 26.58 18.52 -19.48
N GLU A 463 25.69 18.92 -20.37
CA GLU A 463 25.97 19.02 -21.78
C GLU A 463 27.28 19.81 -21.91
N MET A 464 28.31 19.14 -22.43
CA MET A 464 29.41 19.83 -23.07
C MET A 464 28.84 20.51 -24.31
N ALA A 465 28.32 21.72 -24.12
CA ALA A 465 27.98 22.64 -25.19
C ALA A 465 28.44 24.04 -24.75
N THR A 466 29.73 24.30 -24.94
CA THR A 466 30.25 25.44 -25.72
C THR A 466 31.76 25.33 -25.77
N ALA A 467 32.26 25.13 -27.00
CA ALA A 467 33.58 25.60 -27.40
C ALA A 467 33.59 27.14 -27.45
#